data_AF-A0A915PET1-F1
#
_entry.id   AF-A0A915PET1-F1
#
_cell.length_a   1.000
_cell.length_b   1.000
_cell.length_c   1.000
_cell.angle_alpha   90.00
_cell.angle_beta   90.00
_cell.angle_gamma   90.00
#
_symmetry.space_group_name_H-M   'P 1'
#
loop_
_entity.id
_entity.type
_entity.pdbx_description
1 polymer ?
#
loop_
_entity_poly.entity_id
_entity_poly.type
_entity_poly.pdbx_seq_one_letter_code
_entity_poly.pdbx_strand_id
1 'polypeptide(L)' 'MAAEAEATREARAKVIAAEGEELSSRALYQAAELISQSPSAIHLAMLQTLKAISAEKNQTIVLPIPVEIVRWLGKM' A
#
# COMPACT_ATOMS: atom_id res chain seq x y z
N MET A 1 10.12 40.98 -7.04
CA MET A 1 11.32 40.14 -7.28
C MET A 1 11.44 38.98 -6.30
N ALA A 2 11.76 39.15 -5.01
CA ALA A 2 11.92 38.00 -4.10
C ALA A 2 10.65 37.12 -3.92
N ALA A 3 9.48 37.75 -3.80
CA ALA A 3 8.21 37.04 -3.69
C ALA A 3 7.81 36.26 -4.96
N GLU A 4 8.19 36.75 -6.15
CA GLU A 4 7.91 36.07 -7.42
C GLU A 4 8.81 34.85 -7.62
N ALA A 5 10.07 34.95 -7.19
CA ALA A 5 11.00 33.83 -7.20
C ALA A 5 10.53 32.70 -6.28
N GLU A 6 10.04 33.03 -5.08
CA GLU A 6 9.50 32.03 -4.15
C GLU A 6 8.20 31.40 -4.68
N ALA A 7 7.28 32.21 -5.23
CA ALA A 7 6.06 31.69 -5.83
C ALA A 7 6.33 30.72 -7.00
N THR A 8 7.34 31.02 -7.82
CA THR A 8 7.74 30.14 -8.93
C THR A 8 8.36 28.84 -8.42
N ARG A 9 9.16 28.91 -7.36
CA ARG A 9 9.75 27.74 -6.71
C ARG A 9 8.67 26.84 -6.11
N GLU A 10 7.72 27.40 -5.36
CA GLU A 10 6.61 26.64 -4.79
C GLU A 10 5.73 25.99 -5.87
N ALA A 11 5.43 26.72 -6.94
CA ALA A 11 4.68 26.18 -8.07
C ALA A 11 5.41 24.98 -8.70
N ARG A 12 6.72 25.10 -8.95
CA ARG A 12 7.54 23.98 -9.46
C ARG A 12 7.59 22.80 -8.50
N ALA A 13 7.72 23.05 -7.20
CA ALA A 13 7.71 22.00 -6.19
C ALA A 13 6.39 21.22 -6.20
N LYS A 14 5.26 21.91 -6.33
CA LYS A 14 3.93 21.28 -6.44
C LYS A 14 3.79 20.44 -7.70
N VAL A 15 4.28 20.93 -8.85
CA VAL A 15 4.28 20.17 -10.11
C VAL A 15 5.10 18.88 -9.96
N ILE A 16 6.32 18.98 -9.43
CA ILE A 16 7.19 17.81 -9.23
C ILE A 16 6.55 16.80 -8.27
N ALA A 17 5.91 17.27 -7.19
CA ALA A 17 5.21 16.39 -6.26
C ALA A 17 4.04 15.65 -6.94
N ALA A 18 3.23 16.37 -7.72
CA ALA A 18 2.11 15.78 -8.45
C ALA A 18 2.56 14.77 -9.51
N GLU A 19 3.63 15.07 -10.25
CA GLU A 19 4.24 14.13 -11.21
C GLU A 19 4.77 12.87 -10.51
N GLY A 20 5.43 13.04 -9.35
CA GLY A 20 5.90 11.92 -8.53
C GLY A 20 4.74 11.04 -8.04
N GLU A 21 3.63 11.66 -7.61
CA GLU A 21 2.44 10.96 -7.16
C GLU A 21 1.75 10.20 -8.30
N GLU A 22 1.66 10.79 -9.50
CA GLU A 22 1.12 10.11 -10.67
C GLU A 22 1.96 8.88 -11.05
N LEU A 23 3.28 9.04 -11.10
CA LEU A 23 4.20 7.95 -11.41
C LEU A 23 4.12 6.82 -10.37
N SER A 24 4.08 7.16 -9.09
CA SER A 24 3.92 6.19 -8.01
C SER A 24 2.59 5.45 -8.11
N SER A 25 1.50 6.18 -8.33
CA SER A 25 0.15 5.61 -8.47
C SER A 25 0.06 4.64 -9.65
N ARG A 26 0.67 5.00 -10.79
CA ARG A 26 0.71 4.14 -11.98
C ARG A 26 1.48 2.86 -11.74
N ALA A 27 2.63 2.93 -11.05
CA ALA A 27 3.41 1.75 -10.70
C ALA A 27 2.64 0.84 -9.72
N LEU A 28 2.00 1.42 -8.71
CA LEU A 28 1.17 0.67 -7.75
C LEU A 28 -0.03 0.00 -8.44
N TYR A 29 -0.68 0.69 -9.38
CA TYR A 29 -1.77 0.13 -10.17
C TYR A 29 -1.31 -1.11 -10.96
N GLN A 30 -0.19 -1.00 -11.69
CA GLN A 30 0.35 -2.13 -12.47
C GLN A 30 0.72 -3.31 -11.58
N ALA A 31 1.31 -3.04 -10.41
CA ALA A 31 1.62 -4.09 -9.44
C ALA A 31 0.34 -4.77 -8.93
N ALA A 32 -0.70 -4.01 -8.60
CA ALA A 32 -1.98 -4.54 -8.17
C ALA A 32 -2.67 -5.37 -9.26
N GLU A 33 -2.62 -4.92 -10.51
CA GLU A 33 -3.17 -5.64 -11.67
C GLU A 33 -2.45 -6.98 -11.86
N LEU A 34 -1.11 -7.00 -11.79
CA LEU A 34 -0.32 -8.22 -11.88
C LEU A 34 -0.63 -9.19 -10.74
N ILE A 35 -0.74 -8.69 -9.50
CA ILE A 35 -1.10 -9.49 -8.33
C ILE A 35 -2.51 -10.08 -8.50
N SER A 36 -3.45 -9.33 -9.08
CA SER A 36 -4.83 -9.78 -9.27
C SER A 36 -4.96 -10.96 -10.24
N GLN A 37 -3.99 -11.16 -11.14
CA GLN A 37 -3.98 -12.29 -12.08
C GLN A 37 -3.92 -13.65 -11.39
N SER A 38 -3.41 -13.71 -10.16
CA SER A 38 -3.38 -14.93 -9.35
C SER A 38 -3.89 -14.65 -7.93
N PRO A 39 -5.04 -15.21 -7.52
CA PRO A 39 -5.55 -15.04 -6.16
C PRO A 39 -4.56 -15.45 -5.06
N SER A 40 -3.66 -16.41 -5.35
CA SER A 40 -2.62 -16.84 -4.40
C SER A 40 -1.52 -15.80 -4.18
N ALA A 41 -1.34 -14.82 -5.08
CA ALA A 41 -0.31 -13.80 -4.97
C ALA A 41 -0.54 -12.86 -3.78
N ILE A 42 -1.79 -12.46 -3.52
CA ILE A 42 -2.15 -11.68 -2.32
C ILE A 42 -1.82 -12.46 -1.05
N HIS A 43 -2.12 -13.76 -1.03
CA HIS A 43 -1.82 -14.60 0.12
C HIS A 43 -0.31 -14.72 0.36
N LEU A 44 0.49 -14.87 -0.71
CA LEU A 44 1.94 -14.89 -0.61
C LEU A 44 2.51 -13.55 -0.10
N ALA A 45 2.01 -12.42 -0.60
CA ALA A 45 2.39 -11.09 -0.11
C ALA A 45 2.09 -10.95 1.39
N MET A 46 0.91 -11.39 1.84
CA MET A 46 0.56 -11.43 3.26
C MET A 46 1.57 -12.26 4.07
N LEU A 47 1.91 -13.47 3.63
CA LEU A 47 2.91 -14.31 4.31
C LEU A 47 4.30 -13.65 4.36
N GLN A 48 4.71 -12.94 3.31
CA GLN A 48 5.96 -12.18 3.30
C GLN A 48 5.93 -11.04 4.30
N THR A 49 4.84 -10.28 4.38
CA THR A 49 4.65 -9.22 5.39
C THR A 49 4.72 -9.79 6.81
N LEU A 50 4.06 -10.92 7.06
CA LEU A 50 4.12 -11.60 8.36
C LEU A 50 5.54 -12.04 8.71
N LYS A 51 6.30 -12.57 7.75
CA LYS A 51 7.70 -12.94 7.94
C LYS A 51 8.57 -11.73 8.29
N ALA A 52 8.35 -10.59 7.61
CA ALA A 52 9.07 -9.35 7.89
C ALA A 52 8.77 -8.84 9.30
N ILE A 53 7.49 -8.80 9.70
CA ILE A 53 7.05 -8.36 11.03
C ILE A 53 7.54 -9.31 12.13
N SER A 54 7.50 -10.63 11.89
CA SER A 54 7.94 -11.65 12.86
C SER A 54 9.43 -11.58 13.21
N ALA A 55 10.25 -10.85 12.44
CA ALA A 55 11.64 -10.59 12.80
C ALA A 55 11.74 -9.68 14.04
N GLU A 56 10.73 -8.84 14.30
CA GLU A 56 10.62 -8.00 15.48
C GLU A 56 9.96 -8.80 16.61
N LYS A 57 10.75 -9.23 17.60
CA LYS A 57 10.42 -10.28 18.59
C LYS A 57 9.24 -10.00 19.56
N ASN A 58 8.39 -8.99 19.36
CA ASN A 58 7.36 -8.66 20.35
C ASN A 58 6.16 -7.83 19.81
N GLN A 59 5.45 -8.33 18.79
CA GLN A 59 4.29 -7.62 18.22
C GLN A 59 3.03 -8.49 18.15
N THR A 60 1.90 -7.91 18.56
CA THR A 60 0.57 -8.49 18.30
C THR A 60 0.23 -8.28 16.83
N ILE A 61 0.06 -9.37 16.09
CA ILE A 61 -0.30 -9.33 14.66
C ILE A 61 -1.82 -9.35 14.53
N VAL A 62 -2.40 -8.29 13.96
CA VAL A 62 -3.82 -8.24 13.60
C VAL A 62 -3.98 -8.80 12.19
N LEU A 63 -4.54 -10.01 12.10
CA LEU A 63 -4.83 -10.66 10.83
C LEU A 63 -6.30 -10.41 10.45
N PRO A 64 -6.58 -9.78 9.30
CA PRO A 64 -7.94 -9.70 8.79
C PRO A 64 -8.37 -11.11 8.36
N ILE A 65 -9.37 -11.65 9.05
CA ILE A 65 -9.97 -12.93 8.71
C ILE A 65 -11.28 -12.67 7.97
N PRO A 66 -11.55 -13.36 6.85
CA PRO A 66 -12.83 -13.25 6.13
C PRO A 66 -14.03 -13.39 7.07
N VAL A 67 -15.00 -12.49 6.94
CA VAL A 67 -16.21 -12.46 7.77
C VAL A 67 -17.05 -13.72 7.60
N GLU A 68 -16.91 -14.40 6.47
CA GLU A 68 -17.53 -15.68 6.16
C GLU A 68 -17.05 -16.78 7.12
N ILE A 69 -15.76 -16.78 7.47
CA ILE A 69 -15.18 -17.74 8.43
C ILE A 69 -15.73 -17.47 9.83
N VAL A 70 -15.84 -16.20 10.21
CA VAL A 70 -16.43 -15.79 11.50
C VAL A 70 -17.91 -16.18 11.57
N ARG A 71 -18.67 -15.96 10.48
CA ARG A 71 -20.08 -16.36 10.37
C ARG A 71 -20.27 -17.87 10.42
N TRP A 72 -19.34 -18.65 9.84
CA TRP A 72 -19.38 -20.11 9.88
C TRP A 72 -19.12 -20.63 11.30
N LEU A 73 -18.12 -20.10 12.00
CA LEU A 73 -17.83 -20.46 13.40
C LEU A 73 -18.99 -20.12 14.35
N GLY A 74 -19.70 -19.01 14.13
CA GLY A 74 -20.86 -18.63 14.95
C GLY A 74 -22.14 -19.42 14.67
N LYS A 75 -22.16 -20.28 13.64
CA LYS A 75 -23.28 -21.16 13.29
C LYS A 75 -23.08 -22.61 13.76
N MET A 76 -21.88 -22.98 14.20
CA MET A 76 -21.62 -24.23 14.92
C MET A 76 -21.92 -24.05 16.41
#